data_AF-A0A559J8W9-F1
#
_entry.id   AF-A0A559J8W9-F1
#
_cell.length_a   1.000
_cell.length_b   1.000
_cell.length_c   1.000
_cell.angle_alpha   90.00
_cell.angle_beta   90.00
_cell.angle_gamma   90.00
#
_symmetry.space_group_name_H-M   'P 1'
#
loop_
_entity.id
_entity.type
_entity.pdbx_description
1 polymer ?
#
loop_
_entity_poly.entity_id
_entity_poly.type
_entity_poly.pdbx_seq_one_letter_code
_entity_poly.pdbx_strand_id
1 'polypeptide(L)'
;MCGCCNYATISLYVCFNEKGAKKEEEHPWFREGIKTKLSSSPYSARWISDTEIGIRPFPFKAPFQVTIKTKQVSKRTRSRIGIELAYQETDYTEHSIIFSDLA
;
A
#
# COMPACT_ATOMS: atom_id res chain seq x y z
N MET A 1 -5.95 -12.74 24.17
CA MET A 1 -5.17 -11.90 23.22
C MET A 1 -5.99 -11.76 21.95
N CYS A 2 -6.46 -10.55 21.63
CA CYS A 2 -7.39 -10.30 20.53
C CYS A 2 -6.69 -10.41 19.17
N GLY A 3 -7.22 -11.25 18.27
CA GLY A 3 -6.64 -11.60 16.97
C GLY A 3 -6.78 -10.54 15.86
N CYS A 4 -7.02 -9.27 16.20
CA CYS A 4 -7.31 -8.22 15.22
C CYS A 4 -6.08 -7.47 14.68
N CYS A 5 -4.86 -7.72 15.16
CA CYS A 5 -3.67 -6.92 14.78
C CYS A 5 -2.87 -7.45 13.57
N ASN A 6 -3.36 -8.46 12.81
CA ASN A 6 -2.52 -9.18 11.85
C ASN A 6 -2.63 -8.73 10.37
N TYR A 7 -3.46 -7.72 10.05
CA TYR A 7 -3.69 -7.23 8.67
C TYR A 7 -2.91 -5.95 8.31
N ALA A 8 -2.19 -5.35 9.25
CA ALA A 8 -1.53 -4.04 9.04
C ALA A 8 -0.45 -4.05 7.96
N THR A 9 0.06 -5.22 7.54
CA THR A 9 1.20 -5.28 6.63
C THR A 9 0.84 -5.02 5.17
N ILE A 10 -0.37 -5.39 4.71
CA ILE A 10 -0.80 -5.11 3.31
C ILE A 10 -1.08 -3.62 3.13
N SER A 11 -1.74 -2.96 4.08
CA SER A 11 -1.96 -1.51 4.01
C SER A 11 -0.64 -0.73 4.03
N LEU A 12 0.34 -1.17 4.83
CA LEU A 12 1.68 -0.57 4.82
C LEU A 12 2.42 -0.80 3.51
N TYR A 13 2.30 -1.98 2.90
CA TYR A 13 2.86 -2.26 1.59
C TYR A 13 2.38 -1.26 0.54
N VAL A 14 1.08 -0.93 0.53
CA VAL A 14 0.52 0.07 -0.38
C VAL A 14 1.08 1.47 -0.09
N CYS A 15 1.14 1.87 1.19
CA CYS A 15 1.53 3.23 1.56
C CYS A 15 3.01 3.55 1.40
N PHE A 16 3.89 2.55 1.46
CA PHE A 16 5.36 2.75 1.50
C PHE A 16 6.03 2.57 0.14
N ASN A 17 5.29 2.10 -0.85
CA ASN A 17 5.78 1.90 -2.20
C ASN A 17 5.13 2.92 -3.15
N GLU A 18 5.90 3.41 -4.11
CA GLU A 18 5.31 4.15 -5.23
C GLU A 18 4.39 3.21 -6.03
N LYS A 19 3.34 3.79 -6.61
CA LYS A 19 2.40 3.04 -7.45
C LYS A 19 3.14 2.50 -8.68
N GLY A 20 2.98 1.21 -8.97
CA GLY A 20 3.67 0.58 -10.10
C GLY A 20 5.18 0.38 -9.89
N ALA A 21 5.70 0.54 -8.67
CA ALA A 21 7.12 0.32 -8.39
C ALA A 21 7.55 -1.10 -8.77
N LYS A 22 8.72 -1.22 -9.42
CA LYS A 22 9.34 -2.53 -9.64
C LYS A 22 9.76 -3.13 -8.30
N LYS A 23 9.91 -4.45 -8.26
CA LYS A 23 10.20 -5.17 -7.02
C LYS A 23 11.48 -4.69 -6.33
N GLU A 24 12.48 -4.28 -7.10
CA GLU A 24 13.77 -3.78 -6.61
C GLU A 24 13.67 -2.34 -6.07
N GLU A 25 12.68 -1.59 -6.56
CA GLU A 25 12.39 -0.20 -6.17
C GLU A 25 11.50 -0.13 -4.92
N GLU A 26 10.83 -1.24 -4.56
CA GLU A 26 10.03 -1.33 -3.35
C GLU A 26 10.86 -1.03 -2.09
N HIS A 27 10.18 -0.57 -1.05
CA HIS A 27 10.74 -0.36 0.27
C HIS A 27 11.41 -1.67 0.75
N PRO A 28 12.62 -1.61 1.34
CA PRO A 28 13.39 -2.81 1.71
C PRO A 28 12.64 -3.85 2.54
N TRP A 29 11.63 -3.43 3.31
CA TRP A 29 10.77 -4.32 4.11
C TRP A 29 9.95 -5.32 3.29
N PHE A 30 9.70 -5.03 2.01
CA PHE A 30 8.77 -5.80 1.19
C PHE A 30 9.42 -6.50 -0.01
N ARG A 31 10.70 -6.23 -0.28
CA ARG A 31 11.45 -6.85 -1.39
C ARG A 31 11.48 -8.38 -1.32
N GLU A 32 11.50 -8.94 -0.11
CA GLU A 32 11.44 -10.39 0.14
C GLU A 32 10.01 -10.92 0.38
N GLY A 33 8.99 -10.10 0.13
CA GLY A 33 7.60 -10.41 0.40
C GLY A 33 7.09 -9.93 1.77
N ILE A 34 5.81 -10.16 2.01
CA ILE A 34 5.08 -9.76 3.20
C ILE A 34 5.10 -10.90 4.22
N LYS A 35 5.89 -10.73 5.28
CA LYS A 35 5.96 -11.65 6.42
C LYS A 35 4.78 -11.37 7.37
N THR A 36 4.01 -12.40 7.72
CA THR A 36 2.90 -12.31 8.67
C THR A 36 2.87 -13.55 9.54
N LYS A 37 2.39 -13.42 10.78
CA LYS A 37 2.24 -14.53 11.72
C LYS A 37 1.14 -15.53 11.31
N LEU A 38 0.31 -15.18 10.32
CA LEU A 38 -0.79 -16.01 9.82
C LEU A 38 -0.34 -17.13 8.87
N SER A 39 0.91 -17.09 8.41
CA SER A 39 1.45 -18.07 7.46
C SER A 39 2.89 -18.41 7.82
N SER A 40 3.25 -19.68 7.68
CA SER A 40 4.65 -20.13 7.79
C SER A 40 5.51 -19.64 6.61
N SER A 41 4.88 -19.30 5.49
CA SER A 41 5.54 -18.78 4.29
C SER A 41 5.16 -17.32 4.03
N PRO A 42 6.10 -16.47 3.60
CA PRO A 42 5.79 -15.08 3.25
C PRO A 42 4.84 -15.02 2.05
N TYR A 43 3.98 -14.00 2.04
CA TYR A 43 3.19 -13.66 0.85
C TYR A 43 4.09 -12.92 -0.14
N SER A 44 4.14 -13.37 -1.38
CA SER A 44 4.69 -12.58 -2.47
C SER A 44 3.65 -11.54 -2.87
N ALA A 45 4.02 -10.26 -2.82
CA ALA A 45 3.21 -9.17 -3.35
C ALA A 45 4.04 -8.36 -4.34
N ARG A 46 3.44 -7.91 -5.43
CA ARG A 46 4.06 -6.96 -6.36
C ARG A 46 3.02 -6.02 -6.95
N TRP A 47 3.43 -4.80 -7.24
CA TRP A 47 2.69 -3.96 -8.17
C TRP A 47 2.78 -4.56 -9.58
N ILE A 48 1.62 -4.79 -10.19
CA ILE A 48 1.51 -5.21 -11.60
C ILE A 48 1.43 -3.97 -12.49
N SER A 49 0.77 -2.92 -12.01
CA SER A 49 0.62 -1.61 -12.64
C SER A 49 0.54 -0.52 -11.56
N ASP A 50 0.24 0.71 -11.94
CA ASP A 50 -0.08 1.81 -11.01
C ASP A 50 -1.40 1.63 -10.25
N THR A 51 -2.23 0.67 -10.65
CA THR A 51 -3.61 0.47 -10.21
C THR A 51 -3.92 -0.97 -9.80
N GLU A 52 -2.94 -1.88 -9.88
CA GLU A 52 -3.12 -3.30 -9.56
C GLU A 52 -1.96 -3.86 -8.73
N ILE A 53 -2.30 -4.63 -7.70
CA ILE A 53 -1.37 -5.39 -6.85
C ILE A 53 -1.77 -6.85 -6.90
N GLY A 54 -0.81 -7.69 -7.30
CA GLY A 54 -0.95 -9.15 -7.21
C GLY A 54 -0.38 -9.66 -5.89
N ILE A 55 -1.06 -10.61 -5.25
CA ILE A 55 -0.62 -11.28 -4.02
C ILE A 55 -0.69 -12.80 -4.17
N ARG A 56 0.35 -13.53 -3.73
CA ARG A 56 0.39 -15.01 -3.69
C ARG A 56 1.01 -15.55 -2.40
N PRO A 57 0.40 -16.57 -1.76
CA PRO A 57 -0.94 -17.10 -2.07
C PRO A 57 -2.01 -16.02 -1.84
N PHE A 58 -3.07 -15.99 -2.64
CA PHE A 58 -4.06 -14.93 -2.52
C PHE A 58 -4.91 -15.12 -1.25
N PRO A 59 -4.89 -14.16 -0.28
CA PRO A 59 -5.49 -14.38 1.04
C PRO A 59 -7.01 -14.08 1.09
N PHE A 60 -7.62 -13.73 -0.04
CA PHE A 60 -9.04 -13.36 -0.13
C PHE A 60 -9.80 -14.32 -1.04
N LYS A 61 -11.14 -14.31 -0.94
CA LYS A 61 -11.99 -15.24 -1.71
C LYS A 61 -12.01 -14.96 -3.21
N ALA A 62 -11.88 -13.70 -3.60
CA ALA A 62 -11.92 -13.24 -4.98
C ALA A 62 -11.20 -11.88 -5.10
N PRO A 63 -10.75 -11.49 -6.31
CA PRO A 63 -10.22 -10.17 -6.55
C PRO A 63 -11.22 -9.08 -6.15
N PHE A 64 -10.70 -7.96 -5.64
CA PHE A 64 -11.52 -6.85 -5.20
C PHE A 64 -10.81 -5.52 -5.45
N GLN A 65 -11.60 -4.45 -5.52
CA GLN A 65 -11.10 -3.10 -5.66
C GLN A 65 -11.32 -2.32 -4.36
N VAL A 66 -10.33 -1.49 -4.01
CA VAL A 66 -10.44 -0.51 -2.92
C VAL A 66 -10.14 0.88 -3.47
N THR A 67 -10.82 1.88 -2.93
CA THR A 67 -10.55 3.29 -3.22
C THR A 67 -9.95 3.95 -1.99
N ILE A 68 -8.78 4.55 -2.14
CA ILE A 68 -8.08 5.24 -1.06
C ILE A 68 -8.15 6.74 -1.30
N LYS A 69 -8.64 7.46 -0.29
CA LYS A 69 -8.65 8.93 -0.24
C LYS A 69 -7.37 9.41 0.43
N THR A 70 -6.54 10.18 -0.27
CA THR A 70 -5.27 10.72 0.27
C THR A 70 -5.08 12.19 -0.09
N LYS A 71 -4.31 12.90 0.73
CA LYS A 71 -3.85 14.26 0.45
C LYS A 71 -2.36 14.24 0.09
N GLN A 72 -2.02 14.69 -1.11
CA GLN A 72 -0.64 14.75 -1.58
C GLN A 72 -0.01 16.10 -1.20
N VAL A 73 0.49 16.19 0.03
CA VAL A 73 1.03 17.45 0.56
C VAL A 73 2.44 17.71 0.02
N SER A 74 2.58 18.77 -0.77
CA SER A 74 3.87 19.18 -1.33
C SER A 74 4.91 19.50 -0.25
N LYS A 75 6.13 18.99 -0.44
CA LYS A 75 7.30 19.32 0.40
C LYS A 75 7.58 20.83 0.40
N ARG A 76 7.45 21.50 -0.76
CA ARG A 76 7.66 22.94 -0.87
C ARG A 76 6.61 23.73 -0.08
N THR A 77 5.35 23.30 -0.14
CA THR A 77 4.24 23.98 0.56
C THR A 77 4.39 23.83 2.08
N ARG A 78 4.58 22.60 2.59
CA ARG A 78 4.72 22.39 4.04
C ARG A 78 5.94 23.08 4.65
N SER A 79 7.02 23.24 3.89
CA SER A 79 8.20 24.01 4.32
C SER A 79 7.94 25.52 4.39
N ARG A 80 6.96 26.03 3.64
CA ARG A 80 6.64 27.47 3.57
C ARG A 80 5.58 27.89 4.61
N ILE A 81 4.54 27.07 4.81
CA ILE A 81 3.37 27.45 5.63
C ILE A 81 3.13 26.53 6.84
N GLY A 82 4.04 25.57 7.07
CA GLY A 82 3.85 24.53 8.09
C GLY A 82 3.00 23.37 7.58
N ILE A 83 3.16 22.21 8.22
CA ILE A 83 2.48 20.97 7.79
C ILE A 83 0.97 21.03 8.01
N GLU A 84 0.51 21.67 9.09
CA GLU A 84 -0.91 21.74 9.44
C GLU A 84 -1.72 22.48 8.37
N LEU A 85 -1.35 23.73 8.08
CA LEU A 85 -2.01 24.54 7.05
C LEU A 85 -1.88 23.91 5.67
N ALA A 86 -0.68 23.42 5.31
CA ALA A 86 -0.48 22.74 4.03
C ALA A 86 -1.38 21.51 3.87
N TYR A 87 -1.59 20.74 4.95
CA TYR A 87 -2.50 19.60 4.93
C TYR A 87 -3.97 20.02 4.84
N GLN A 88 -4.38 21.08 5.55
CA GLN A 88 -5.75 21.61 5.49
C GLN A 88 -6.09 22.10 4.08
N GLU A 89 -5.19 22.87 3.46
CA GLU A 89 -5.37 23.47 2.12
C GLU A 89 -5.21 22.48 0.95
N THR A 90 -4.62 21.29 1.17
CA THR A 90 -4.46 20.29 0.10
C THR A 90 -5.77 19.53 -0.09
N ASP A 91 -6.32 19.50 -1.31
CA ASP A 91 -7.52 18.70 -1.59
C ASP A 91 -7.29 17.19 -1.50
N TYR A 92 -8.37 16.46 -1.24
CA TYR A 92 -8.34 15.00 -1.34
C TYR A 92 -8.22 14.57 -2.79
N THR A 93 -7.42 13.53 -2.99
CA THR A 93 -7.31 12.77 -4.23
C THR A 93 -7.76 11.35 -3.97
N GLU A 94 -8.36 10.72 -4.97
CA GLU A 94 -8.79 9.33 -4.92
C GLU A 94 -7.94 8.50 -5.86
N HIS A 95 -7.63 7.29 -5.43
CA HIS A 95 -7.07 6.29 -6.33
C HIS A 95 -7.62 4.93 -5.99
N SER A 96 -7.94 4.18 -7.04
CA SER A 96 -8.43 2.82 -6.94
C SER A 96 -7.29 1.83 -7.14
N ILE A 97 -7.28 0.78 -6.34
CA ILE A 97 -6.32 -0.32 -6.43
C ILE A 97 -7.10 -1.62 -6.49
N ILE A 98 -6.79 -2.44 -7.48
CA ILE A 98 -7.30 -3.80 -7.61
C ILE A 98 -6.31 -4.76 -6.93
N PHE A 99 -6.83 -5.65 -6.11
CA PHE A 99 -6.10 -6.76 -5.51
C PHE A 99 -6.52 -8.06 -6.19
N SER A 100 -5.54 -8.79 -6.75
CA SER A 100 -5.76 -10.02 -7.51
C SER A 100 -4.77 -11.12 -7.10
N ASP A 101 -5.05 -12.36 -7.49
CA ASP A 101 -4.10 -13.46 -7.33
C ASP A 101 -2.95 -13.29 -8.31
N LEU A 102 -1.72 -13.40 -7.79
CA LEU A 102 -0.54 -13.30 -8.61
C LEU A 102 -0.27 -14.64 -9.31
N ALA A 103 -0.81 -14.76 -10.53
CA ALA A 103 -0.60 -15.91 -11.43
C ALA A 103 0.89 -16.26 -11.58
#